data_AF-A0AAX2TL44-F1
#
_entry.id   AF-A0AAX2TL44-F1
#
_cell.length_a   1.000
_cell.length_b   1.000
_cell.length_c   1.000
_cell.angle_alpha   90.00
_cell.angle_beta   90.00
_cell.angle_gamma   90.00
#
_symmetry.space_group_name_H-M   'P 1'
#
loop_
_entity.id
_entity.type
_entity.pdbx_description
1 polymer ?
#
loop_
_entity_poly.entity_id
_entity_poly.type
_entity_poly.pdbx_seq_one_letter_code
_entity_poly.pdbx_strand_id
1 'polypeptide(L)'
;SANPAREADVDFMMVDVGLVLRQMEAAGTKLNIVILDACRNNPFGGRGLRSSDGGLAQIRAPEGTILSYATQPGNVALDGDDGHSPYTRALVDAVQRPGLDVLQAFNQVGLSVKKATASAQQPWVASSPIDGSFY
;
A
#
# COMPACT_ATOMS: atom_id res chain seq x y z
N SER A 1 -3.04 -4.26 -25.68
CA SER A 1 -1.78 -3.53 -25.40
C SER A 1 -2.13 -2.08 -25.17
N ALA A 2 -2.15 -1.61 -23.93
CA ALA A 2 -2.46 -0.21 -23.62
C ALA A 2 -1.14 0.56 -23.47
N ASN A 3 -0.92 1.55 -24.33
CA ASN A 3 0.24 2.45 -24.33
C ASN A 3 -0.27 3.88 -24.05
N PRO A 4 -0.34 4.33 -22.78
CA PRO A 4 -0.95 5.60 -22.43
C PRO A 4 0.07 6.74 -22.65
N ALA A 5 0.01 7.37 -23.82
CA ALA A 5 0.83 8.54 -24.17
C ALA A 5 0.06 9.89 -24.09
N ARG A 6 -1.18 9.90 -23.57
CA ARG A 6 -2.01 11.11 -23.47
C ARG A 6 -2.47 11.36 -22.03
N GLU A 7 -2.22 12.57 -21.53
CA GLU A 7 -2.60 13.04 -20.18
C GLU A 7 -4.09 12.83 -19.85
N ALA A 8 -4.97 12.87 -20.84
CA ALA A 8 -6.41 12.67 -20.64
C ALA A 8 -6.81 11.22 -20.32
N ASP A 9 -5.95 10.23 -20.56
CA ASP A 9 -6.22 8.82 -20.21
C ASP A 9 -5.76 8.46 -18.79
N VAL A 10 -4.93 9.32 -18.17
CA VAL A 10 -4.35 9.09 -16.84
C VAL A 10 -5.36 9.40 -15.73
N ASP A 11 -6.28 10.34 -15.97
CA ASP A 11 -7.33 10.73 -15.02
C ASP A 11 -8.46 9.67 -14.89
N PHE A 12 -8.58 8.74 -15.84
CA PHE A 12 -9.65 7.74 -15.86
C PHE A 12 -9.30 6.38 -15.24
N MET A 13 -8.04 6.15 -14.84
CA MET A 13 -7.61 4.83 -14.32
C MET A 13 -6.97 4.86 -12.93
N MET A 14 -7.01 6.01 -12.23
CA MET A 14 -6.50 6.12 -10.86
C MET A 14 -7.65 6.17 -9.87
N VAL A 15 -7.66 5.23 -8.92
CA VAL A 15 -8.57 5.29 -7.77
C VAL A 15 -7.94 6.21 -6.72
N ASP A 16 -8.64 7.28 -6.36
CA ASP A 16 -8.28 8.11 -5.21
C ASP A 16 -8.46 7.29 -3.93
N VAL A 17 -7.35 6.82 -3.36
CA VAL A 17 -7.30 6.07 -2.10
C VAL A 17 -7.94 6.87 -0.96
N GLY A 18 -7.85 8.21 -0.97
CA GLY A 18 -8.51 9.08 0.00
C GLY A 18 -10.04 9.03 -0.09
N LEU A 19 -10.61 8.86 -1.28
CA LEU A 19 -12.06 8.67 -1.44
C LEU A 19 -12.51 7.33 -0.83
N VAL A 20 -11.76 6.26 -1.11
CA VAL A 20 -12.03 4.91 -0.55
C VAL A 20 -11.98 4.96 0.98
N LEU A 21 -10.96 5.59 1.55
CA LEU A 21 -10.79 5.70 3.00
C LEU A 21 -11.90 6.49 3.67
N ARG A 22 -12.34 7.62 3.09
CA ARG A 22 -13.51 8.37 3.61
C ARG A 22 -14.79 7.54 3.60
N GLN A 23 -14.96 6.70 2.59
CA GLN A 23 -16.14 5.83 2.51
C GLN A 23 -16.08 4.67 3.50
N MET A 24 -14.87 4.15 3.78
CA MET A 24 -14.65 3.14 4.83
C MET A 24 -14.86 3.72 6.23
N GLU A 25 -14.42 4.97 6.47
CA GLU A 25 -14.67 5.70 7.72
C GLU A 25 -16.17 5.89 7.96
N ALA A 26 -16.93 6.29 6.94
CA ALA A 26 -18.37 6.45 7.02
C ALA A 26 -19.13 5.13 7.26
N ALA A 27 -18.52 3.97 6.99
CA ALA A 27 -19.14 2.66 7.17
C ALA A 27 -19.17 2.19 8.64
N GLY A 28 -18.41 2.82 9.55
CA GLY A 28 -18.43 2.52 10.99
C GLY A 28 -17.88 1.13 11.34
N THR A 29 -16.98 0.59 10.51
CA THR A 29 -16.31 -0.70 10.73
C THR A 29 -15.27 -0.61 11.86
N LYS A 30 -15.13 -1.69 12.64
CA LYS A 30 -14.14 -1.76 13.74
C LYS A 30 -12.69 -1.84 13.24
N LEU A 31 -12.50 -2.41 12.06
CA LEU A 31 -11.20 -2.53 11.39
C LEU A 31 -11.37 -2.35 9.89
N ASN A 32 -10.57 -1.46 9.33
CA ASN A 32 -10.42 -1.20 7.91
C ASN A 32 -8.99 -1.56 7.49
N ILE A 33 -8.84 -2.32 6.42
CA ILE A 33 -7.52 -2.67 5.88
C ILE A 33 -7.48 -2.27 4.41
N VAL A 34 -6.51 -1.44 4.05
CA VAL A 34 -6.21 -1.05 2.67
C VAL A 34 -4.81 -1.51 2.32
N ILE A 35 -4.68 -2.28 1.24
CA ILE A 35 -3.42 -2.85 0.77
C ILE A 35 -3.13 -2.29 -0.62
N LEU A 36 -1.94 -1.72 -0.79
CA LEU A 36 -1.53 -1.03 -2.01
C LEU A 36 -0.24 -1.66 -2.54
N ASP A 37 -0.41 -2.60 -3.47
CA ASP A 37 0.67 -3.30 -4.17
C ASP A 37 0.80 -2.79 -5.60
N ALA A 38 1.26 -1.55 -5.72
CA ALA A 38 1.46 -0.88 -7.00
C ALA A 38 2.63 0.10 -6.91
N CYS A 39 3.29 0.32 -8.05
CA CYS A 39 4.37 1.29 -8.17
C CYS A 39 3.91 2.69 -7.78
N ARG A 40 4.57 3.32 -6.79
CA ARG A 40 4.34 4.72 -6.42
C ARG A 40 5.01 5.69 -7.40
N ASN A 41 5.04 5.40 -8.70
CA ASN A 41 5.49 6.36 -9.70
C ASN A 41 4.34 7.33 -9.97
N ASN A 42 4.27 8.41 -9.19
CA ASN A 42 3.38 9.52 -9.53
C ASN A 42 3.80 10.08 -10.92
N PRO A 43 3.01 9.92 -12.00
CA PRO A 43 3.40 10.42 -13.32
C PRO A 43 3.42 11.96 -13.38
N PHE A 44 2.89 12.63 -12.36
CA PHE A 44 2.83 14.09 -12.27
C PHE A 44 4.08 14.74 -11.65
N GLY A 45 5.05 13.95 -11.14
CA GLY A 45 6.25 14.48 -10.46
C GLY A 45 7.26 15.18 -11.38
N GLY A 46 7.16 15.02 -12.70
CA GLY A 46 8.13 15.54 -13.67
C GLY A 46 7.73 16.83 -14.40
N ARG A 47 6.48 17.31 -14.27
CA ARG A 47 5.96 18.43 -15.07
C ARG A 47 5.55 19.63 -14.23
N GLY A 48 6.50 20.31 -13.61
CA GLY A 48 6.40 21.74 -13.22
C GLY A 48 5.27 22.16 -12.25
N LEU A 49 4.33 21.28 -11.91
CA LEU A 49 3.50 21.39 -10.73
C LEU A 49 4.48 21.20 -9.58
N ARG A 50 4.68 22.28 -8.81
CA ARG A 50 5.36 22.21 -7.51
C ARG A 50 4.98 20.89 -6.87
N SER A 51 5.98 20.08 -6.56
CA SER A 51 5.88 18.87 -5.77
C SER A 51 5.05 19.20 -4.54
N SER A 52 3.72 19.09 -4.63
CA SER A 52 2.89 19.08 -3.46
C SER A 52 3.34 17.82 -2.76
N ASP A 53 3.93 17.99 -1.58
CA ASP A 53 4.53 17.01 -0.66
C ASP A 53 3.59 15.84 -0.25
N GLY A 54 2.66 15.40 -1.11
CA GLY A 54 1.45 14.66 -0.76
C GLY A 54 1.12 13.48 -1.67
N GLY A 55 2.07 12.91 -2.40
CA GLY A 55 1.82 11.69 -3.17
C GLY A 55 1.66 10.46 -2.26
N LEU A 56 0.42 10.14 -1.83
CA LEU A 56 0.00 9.01 -0.96
C LEU A 56 0.77 8.86 0.38
N ALA A 57 1.84 9.63 0.60
CA ALA A 57 2.87 9.38 1.60
C ALA A 57 2.51 9.94 2.98
N GLN A 58 1.48 10.79 3.02
CA GLN A 58 0.94 11.38 4.23
C GLN A 58 -0.57 11.15 4.35
N ILE A 59 -1.09 10.07 3.77
CA ILE A 59 -2.46 9.69 4.14
C ILE A 59 -2.41 9.22 5.59
N ARG A 60 -3.00 10.03 6.48
CA ARG A 60 -3.28 9.60 7.85
C ARG A 60 -4.35 8.53 7.78
N ALA A 61 -4.08 7.39 8.41
CA ALA A 61 -5.07 6.35 8.58
C ALA A 61 -6.26 6.94 9.37
N PRO A 62 -7.50 6.86 8.84
CA PRO A 62 -8.70 7.09 9.64
C PRO A 62 -8.73 6.14 10.84
N GLU A 63 -9.56 6.43 11.84
CA GLU A 63 -9.69 5.57 13.02
C GLU A 63 -10.04 4.11 12.63
N GLY A 64 -9.53 3.15 13.39
CA GLY A 64 -9.65 1.73 13.09
C GLY A 64 -9.04 1.29 11.76
N THR A 65 -8.09 2.02 11.15
CA THR A 65 -7.59 1.71 9.80
C THR A 65 -6.11 1.31 9.78
N ILE A 66 -5.79 0.30 8.97
CA ILE A 66 -4.43 -0.08 8.56
C ILE A 66 -4.28 0.17 7.07
N LEU A 67 -3.26 0.93 6.70
CA LEU A 67 -2.80 1.09 5.32
C LEU A 67 -1.46 0.39 5.17
N SER A 68 -1.38 -0.60 4.29
CA SER A 68 -0.15 -1.34 4.00
C SER A 68 0.28 -1.09 2.55
N TYR A 69 1.51 -0.63 2.38
CA TYR A 69 2.12 -0.32 1.10
C TYR A 69 3.23 -1.31 0.80
N ALA A 70 3.31 -1.76 -0.45
CA ALA A 70 4.35 -2.70 -0.87
C ALA A 70 5.78 -2.14 -0.76
N THR A 71 5.94 -0.82 -0.83
CA THR A 71 7.24 -0.15 -0.70
C THR A 71 7.11 1.21 -0.01
N GLN A 72 8.24 1.71 0.50
CA GLN A 72 8.34 3.00 1.16
C GLN A 72 8.05 4.15 0.18
N PRO A 73 7.62 5.32 0.68
CA PRO A 73 7.41 6.50 -0.14
C PRO A 73 8.60 6.83 -1.05
N GLY A 74 8.30 7.23 -2.29
CA GLY A 74 9.32 7.59 -3.29
C GLY A 74 10.05 6.40 -3.92
N ASN A 75 9.70 5.16 -3.57
CA ASN A 75 10.28 3.96 -4.17
C ASN A 75 9.26 3.19 -5.02
N VAL A 76 9.75 2.29 -5.86
CA VAL A 76 8.97 1.45 -6.77
C VAL A 76 8.82 0.05 -6.17
N ALA A 77 7.64 -0.56 -6.32
CA ALA A 77 7.40 -1.94 -5.92
C ALA A 77 7.85 -2.88 -7.04
N LEU A 78 8.47 -4.00 -6.70
CA LEU A 78 8.92 -4.96 -7.69
C LEU A 78 7.77 -5.91 -8.06
N ASP A 79 7.60 -6.20 -9.35
CA ASP A 79 6.57 -7.13 -9.83
C ASP A 79 6.91 -8.61 -9.55
N GLY A 80 8.19 -8.91 -9.27
CA GLY A 80 8.71 -10.27 -9.08
C GLY A 80 8.96 -11.01 -10.40
N ASP A 81 9.67 -12.13 -10.32
CA ASP A 81 10.17 -12.86 -11.51
C ASP A 81 9.27 -14.05 -11.92
N ASP A 82 8.23 -14.34 -11.13
CA ASP A 82 7.43 -15.58 -11.21
C ASP A 82 5.92 -15.32 -11.09
N GLY A 83 5.49 -14.12 -11.48
CA GLY A 83 4.07 -13.75 -11.62
C GLY A 83 3.41 -13.19 -10.36
N HIS A 84 4.14 -13.07 -9.25
CA HIS A 84 3.68 -12.36 -8.05
C HIS A 84 4.75 -11.42 -7.52
N SER A 85 4.33 -10.22 -7.09
CA SER A 85 5.23 -9.31 -6.40
C SER A 85 5.80 -9.95 -5.13
N PRO A 86 7.02 -9.59 -4.69
CA PRO A 86 7.55 -10.04 -3.41
C PRO A 86 6.62 -9.72 -2.24
N TYR A 87 5.87 -8.61 -2.34
CA TYR A 87 4.91 -8.20 -1.32
C TYR A 87 3.67 -9.09 -1.30
N THR A 88 3.02 -9.32 -2.44
CA THR A 88 1.85 -10.21 -2.54
C THR A 88 2.20 -11.61 -2.06
N ARG A 89 3.37 -12.15 -2.45
CA ARG A 89 3.82 -13.45 -1.94
C ARG A 89 3.94 -13.46 -0.42
N ALA A 90 4.66 -12.49 0.14
CA ALA A 90 4.87 -12.40 1.56
C ALA A 90 3.54 -12.21 2.33
N LEU A 91 2.58 -11.49 1.76
CA LEU A 91 1.25 -11.29 2.33
C LEU A 91 0.47 -12.59 2.38
N VAL A 92 0.40 -13.36 1.29
CA VAL A 92 -0.28 -14.67 1.24
C VAL A 92 0.30 -15.61 2.29
N ASP A 93 1.63 -15.65 2.42
CA ASP A 93 2.30 -16.49 3.42
C ASP A 93 1.99 -16.05 4.86
N ALA A 94 1.83 -14.75 5.09
CA ALA A 94 1.58 -14.20 6.43
C ALA A 94 0.14 -14.43 6.88
N VAL A 95 -0.86 -14.22 6.01
CA VAL A 95 -2.28 -14.38 6.35
C VAL A 95 -2.68 -15.84 6.58
N GLN A 96 -1.89 -16.80 6.07
CA GLN A 96 -2.11 -18.22 6.31
C GLN A 96 -1.48 -18.72 7.62
N ARG A 97 -0.69 -17.91 8.31
CA ARG A 97 -0.03 -18.31 9.56
C ARG A 97 -0.96 -18.10 10.75
N PRO A 98 -1.37 -19.17 11.45
CA PRO A 98 -2.22 -19.03 12.62
C PRO A 98 -1.45 -18.36 13.77
N GLY A 99 -2.17 -17.60 14.59
CA GLY A 99 -1.64 -17.03 15.83
C GLY A 99 -0.88 -15.71 15.68
N LEU A 100 -0.83 -15.12 14.49
CA LEU A 100 -0.35 -13.76 14.30
C LEU A 100 -1.50 -12.78 14.41
N ASP A 101 -1.36 -11.73 15.21
CA ASP A 101 -2.26 -10.59 15.07
C ASP A 101 -1.98 -9.83 13.76
N VAL A 102 -2.93 -9.00 13.34
CA VAL A 102 -2.85 -8.29 12.06
C VAL A 102 -1.59 -7.43 11.91
N LEU A 103 -1.11 -6.77 12.98
CA LEU A 103 0.09 -5.93 12.92
C LEU A 103 1.36 -6.79 12.89
N GLN A 104 1.38 -7.91 13.61
CA GLN A 104 2.44 -8.91 13.53
C GLN A 104 2.52 -9.52 12.14
N ALA A 105 1.38 -9.83 11.51
CA ALA A 105 1.32 -10.34 10.14
C ALA A 105 1.97 -9.33 9.18
N PHE A 106 1.58 -8.05 9.22
CA PHE A 106 2.20 -7.03 8.36
C PHE A 106 3.68 -6.78 8.66
N ASN A 107 4.10 -6.86 9.92
CA ASN A 107 5.52 -6.81 10.26
C ASN A 107 6.28 -7.99 9.63
N GLN A 108 5.72 -9.20 9.67
CA GLN A 108 6.29 -10.39 9.04
C GLN A 108 6.37 -10.24 7.51
N VAL A 109 5.36 -9.64 6.88
CA VAL A 109 5.40 -9.29 5.44
C VAL A 109 6.60 -8.39 5.16
N GLY A 110 6.78 -7.32 5.93
CA GLY A 110 7.91 -6.39 5.83
C GLY A 110 9.27 -7.10 5.89
N LEU A 111 9.44 -7.99 6.87
CA LEU A 111 10.67 -8.77 7.03
C LEU A 111 10.93 -9.71 5.85
N SER A 112 9.88 -10.40 5.36
CA SER A 112 9.98 -11.31 4.22
C SER A 112 10.36 -10.58 2.93
N VAL A 113 9.72 -9.44 2.63
CA VAL A 113 10.01 -8.63 1.44
C VAL A 113 11.43 -8.08 1.50
N LYS A 114 11.83 -7.52 2.65
CA LYS A 114 13.19 -7.00 2.83
C LYS A 114 14.24 -8.08 2.58
N LYS A 115 14.00 -9.30 3.06
CA LYS A 115 14.88 -10.44 2.79
C LYS A 115 14.90 -10.84 1.31
N ALA A 116 13.72 -11.00 0.70
CA ALA A 116 13.59 -11.45 -0.69
C ALA A 116 14.19 -10.46 -1.70
N THR A 117 14.16 -9.17 -1.39
CA THR A 117 14.63 -8.10 -2.27
C THR A 117 16.02 -7.59 -1.93
N ALA A 118 16.77 -8.28 -1.06
CA ALA A 118 18.05 -7.81 -0.55
C ALA A 118 18.02 -6.35 -0.03
N SER A 119 16.94 -6.00 0.66
CA SER A 119 16.61 -4.65 1.16
C SER A 119 16.37 -3.57 0.10
N ALA A 120 16.21 -3.92 -1.17
CA ALA A 120 15.81 -2.97 -2.23
C ALA A 120 14.37 -2.46 -2.05
N GLN A 121 13.51 -3.27 -1.43
CA GLN A 121 12.13 -2.91 -1.13
C GLN A 121 11.89 -2.98 0.39
N GLN A 122 11.23 -1.95 0.91
CA GLN A 122 10.83 -1.88 2.32
C GLN A 122 9.35 -1.53 2.39
N PRO A 123 8.46 -2.51 2.66
CA PRO A 123 7.05 -2.25 2.86
C PRO A 123 6.83 -1.24 3.99
N TRP A 124 5.77 -0.44 3.86
CA TRP A 124 5.42 0.59 4.82
C TRP A 124 4.00 0.38 5.34
N VAL A 125 3.79 0.56 6.64
CA VAL A 125 2.48 0.43 7.28
C VAL A 125 2.18 1.72 8.02
N ALA A 126 1.00 2.28 7.77
CA ALA A 126 0.43 3.36 8.58
C ALA A 126 -0.84 2.83 9.25
N SER A 127 -0.94 2.98 10.57
CA SER A 127 -2.11 2.58 11.33
C SER A 127 -2.57 3.68 12.27
N SER A 128 -3.88 3.73 12.48
CA SER A 128 -4.47 4.39 13.64
C SER A 128 -4.56 3.39 14.80
N PRO A 129 -4.89 3.83 16.02
CA PRO A 129 -5.38 2.93 17.05
C PRO A 129 -6.53 2.07 16.52
N ILE A 130 -6.56 0.82 16.96
CA ILE A 130 -7.57 -0.19 16.63
C ILE A 130 -8.07 -0.73 17.97
N ASP A 131 -9.39 -0.73 18.16
CA ASP A 131 -10.00 -1.27 19.37
C ASP A 131 -10.11 -2.79 19.28
N GLY A 132 -9.22 -3.49 20.01
CA GLY A 132 -9.14 -4.94 20.08
C GLY A 132 -7.99 -5.57 19.27
N SER A 133 -7.90 -6.89 19.35
CA SER A 133 -6.93 -7.70 18.58
C SER A 133 -7.65 -8.48 17.48
N PHE A 134 -7.08 -8.48 16.28
CA PHE A 134 -7.61 -9.17 15.11
C PHE A 134 -6.56 -10.19 14.63
N TYR A 135 -7.00 -11.41 14.36
CA TYR A 135 -6.18 -12.58 14.01
C TYR A 135 -6.66 -13.23 12.71
#